data_AF-A0A1Y2M0M3-F1
#
_entry.id   AF-A0A1Y2M0M3-F1
#
_cell.length_a   1.000
_cell.length_b   1.000
_cell.length_c   1.000
_cell.angle_alpha   90.00
_cell.angle_beta   90.00
_cell.angle_gamma   90.00
#
_symmetry.space_group_name_H-M   'P 1'
#
loop_
_entity.id
_entity.type
_entity.pdbx_description
1 polymer ?
#
loop_
_entity_poly.entity_id
_entity_poly.type
_entity_poly.pdbx_seq_one_letter_code
_entity_poly.pdbx_strand_id
1 'polypeptide(L)'
;MAPPTKLAVATGSVTRLVKEEASYHKEIVQQHERIKKLEASEGDNNKEYTLRQEKQALQETQNVFPAVRARIEQAIEKLEGELEDSKESEGNAEEIKKAEDALAAGKKVIAEAA
;
A
#
# COMPACT_ATOMS: atom_id res chain seq x y z
N MET A 1 6.31 -6.40 28.69
CA MET A 1 5.44 -5.40 28.03
C MET A 1 4.03 -5.98 27.96
N ALA A 2 3.00 -5.16 28.14
CA ALA A 2 1.62 -5.61 27.92
C ALA A 2 1.38 -5.89 26.42
N PRO A 3 0.49 -6.83 26.06
CA PRO A 3 0.12 -7.05 24.67
C PRO A 3 -0.57 -5.81 24.08
N PRO A 4 -0.44 -5.55 22.77
CA PRO A 4 -1.12 -4.44 22.12
C PRO A 4 -2.64 -4.63 22.15
N THR A 5 -3.38 -3.52 22.20
CA THR A 5 -4.84 -3.51 22.09
C THR A 5 -5.27 -3.96 20.68
N LYS A 6 -6.50 -4.43 20.54
CA LYS A 6 -7.04 -4.80 19.23
C LYS A 6 -7.07 -3.60 18.27
N LEU A 7 -7.43 -2.41 18.77
CA LEU A 7 -7.37 -1.16 18.03
C LEU A 7 -5.95 -0.86 17.51
N ALA A 8 -4.93 -0.98 18.36
CA ALA A 8 -3.54 -0.79 17.96
C ALA A 8 -3.09 -1.82 16.90
N VAL A 9 -3.52 -3.08 17.03
CA VAL A 9 -3.24 -4.13 16.04
C VAL A 9 -3.89 -3.82 14.68
N ALA A 10 -5.17 -3.44 14.67
CA ALA A 10 -5.89 -3.08 13.45
C ALA A 10 -5.30 -1.83 12.78
N THR A 11 -4.99 -0.80 13.58
CA THR A 11 -4.31 0.43 13.13
C THR A 11 -2.98 0.12 12.44
N GLY A 12 -2.18 -0.76 13.06
CA GLY A 12 -0.92 -1.21 12.49
C GLY A 12 -1.09 -1.94 11.17
N SER A 13 -2.17 -2.72 11.00
CA SER A 13 -2.44 -3.45 9.75
C SER A 13 -2.74 -2.50 8.60
N VAL A 14 -3.64 -1.54 8.78
CA VAL A 14 -3.93 -0.52 7.76
C VAL A 14 -2.66 0.28 7.42
N THR A 15 -1.92 0.72 8.44
CA THR A 15 -0.68 1.49 8.25
C THR A 15 0.36 0.73 7.43
N ARG A 16 0.53 -0.57 7.66
CA ARG A 16 1.48 -1.42 6.92
C ARG A 16 1.05 -1.59 5.47
N LEU A 17 -0.23 -1.87 5.22
CA LEU A 17 -0.75 -2.08 3.87
C LEU A 17 -0.70 -0.80 3.03
N VAL A 18 -1.00 0.36 3.62
CA VAL A 18 -0.84 1.67 2.94
C VAL A 18 0.63 1.91 2.55
N LYS A 19 1.58 1.55 3.43
CA LYS A 19 3.01 1.66 3.12
C LYS A 19 3.47 0.67 2.04
N GLU A 20 2.92 -0.54 2.05
CA GLU A 20 3.15 -1.57 1.02
C GLU A 20 2.67 -1.08 -0.35
N GLU A 21 1.44 -0.56 -0.44
CA GLU A 21 0.89 0.02 -1.67
C GLU A 21 1.75 1.19 -2.19
N ALA A 22 2.12 2.12 -1.30
CA ALA A 22 3.00 3.23 -1.65
C ALA A 22 4.40 2.76 -2.11
N SER A 23 4.88 1.60 -1.65
CA SER A 23 6.14 1.03 -2.08
C SER A 23 6.08 0.51 -3.52
N TYR A 24 4.96 -0.10 -3.92
CA TYR A 24 4.75 -0.54 -5.31
C TYR A 24 4.64 0.63 -6.28
N HIS A 25 4.06 1.76 -5.85
CA HIS A 25 4.09 2.98 -6.65
C HIS A 25 5.52 3.50 -6.89
N LYS A 26 6.39 3.47 -5.87
CA LYS A 26 7.80 3.84 -6.02
C LYS A 26 8.53 2.88 -6.96
N GLU A 27 8.25 1.58 -6.86
CA GLU A 27 8.82 0.57 -7.73
C GLU A 27 8.45 0.80 -9.20
N ILE A 28 7.17 1.10 -9.49
CA ILE A 28 6.71 1.48 -10.83
C ILE A 28 7.49 2.67 -11.39
N VAL A 29 7.72 3.71 -10.59
CA VAL A 29 8.51 4.88 -11.03
C VAL A 29 9.93 4.47 -11.42
N GLN A 30 10.59 3.65 -10.60
CA GLN A 30 11.94 3.16 -10.87
C GLN A 30 12.00 2.26 -12.11
N GLN A 31 11.01 1.38 -12.30
CA GLN A 31 10.89 0.54 -13.50
C GLN A 31 10.70 1.40 -14.75
N HIS A 32 9.83 2.41 -14.71
CA HIS A 32 9.68 3.36 -15.82
C HIS A 32 10.96 4.11 -16.14
N GLU A 33 11.73 4.54 -15.13
CA GLU A 33 13.03 5.18 -15.36
C GLU A 33 14.04 4.23 -16.02
N ARG A 34 14.10 2.96 -15.60
CA ARG A 34 14.95 1.95 -16.23
C ARG A 34 14.55 1.69 -17.68
N ILE A 35 13.26 1.52 -17.95
CA ILE A 35 12.73 1.34 -19.31
C ILE A 35 13.12 2.52 -20.19
N LYS A 36 12.91 3.77 -19.73
CA LYS A 36 13.28 4.98 -20.50
C LYS A 36 14.78 5.04 -20.79
N LYS A 37 15.63 4.70 -19.82
CA LYS A 37 17.09 4.66 -20.01
C LYS A 37 17.49 3.59 -21.04
N LEU A 38 16.87 2.42 -21.00
CA LEU A 38 17.10 1.35 -21.98
C LEU A 38 16.58 1.75 -23.37
N GLU A 39 15.43 2.42 -23.47
CA GLU A 39 14.91 2.94 -24.74
C GLU A 39 15.85 3.94 -25.40
N ALA A 40 16.57 4.73 -24.60
CA ALA A 40 17.54 5.72 -25.08
C ALA A 40 18.96 5.16 -25.35
N SER A 41 19.28 3.93 -24.95
CA SER A 41 20.62 3.37 -25.17
C SER A 41 20.83 2.96 -26.62
N GLU A 42 22.01 3.26 -27.19
CA GLU A 42 22.44 2.80 -28.50
C GLU A 42 23.53 1.73 -28.36
N GLY A 43 23.57 0.76 -29.27
CA GLY A 43 24.64 -0.25 -29.34
C GLY A 43 24.51 -1.46 -28.40
N ASP A 44 23.39 -1.60 -27.69
CA ASP A 44 23.11 -2.82 -26.90
C ASP A 44 22.41 -3.88 -27.76
N ASN A 45 23.15 -4.92 -28.14
CA ASN A 45 22.66 -6.04 -28.95
C ASN A 45 21.52 -6.82 -28.27
N ASN A 46 21.35 -6.70 -26.94
CA ASN A 46 20.30 -7.38 -26.18
C ASN A 46 19.15 -6.45 -25.76
N LYS A 47 19.15 -5.20 -26.23
CA LYS A 47 18.19 -4.16 -25.83
C LYS A 47 16.74 -4.61 -25.87
N GLU A 48 16.31 -5.22 -26.98
CA GLU A 48 14.90 -5.59 -27.17
C GLU A 48 14.44 -6.65 -26.17
N TYR A 49 15.28 -7.64 -25.90
CA TYR A 49 15.00 -8.68 -24.91
C TYR A 49 14.93 -8.09 -23.50
N THR A 50 15.93 -7.28 -23.10
CA THR A 50 15.96 -6.62 -21.79
C THR A 50 14.75 -5.71 -21.59
N LEU A 51 14.36 -4.96 -22.62
CA LEU A 51 13.20 -4.08 -22.60
C LEU A 51 11.89 -4.86 -22.46
N ARG A 52 11.77 -6.01 -23.11
CA ARG A 52 10.61 -6.91 -22.93
C ARG A 52 10.52 -7.40 -21.48
N GLN A 53 11.64 -7.78 -20.87
CA GLN A 53 11.67 -8.21 -19.47
C GLN A 53 11.27 -7.09 -18.50
N GLU A 54 11.83 -5.89 -18.65
CA GLU A 54 11.48 -4.77 -17.77
C GLU A 54 10.01 -4.36 -17.92
N LYS A 55 9.45 -4.40 -19.14
CA LYS A 55 8.01 -4.17 -19.37
C LYS A 55 7.14 -5.26 -18.73
N GLN A 56 7.58 -6.52 -18.76
CA GLN A 56 6.89 -7.60 -18.08
C GLN A 56 6.93 -7.41 -16.56
N ALA A 57 8.09 -7.09 -15.97
CA ALA A 57 8.23 -6.83 -14.54
C ALA A 57 7.36 -5.65 -14.06
N LEU A 58 7.28 -4.59 -14.88
CA LEU A 58 6.36 -3.47 -14.63
C LEU A 58 4.90 -3.93 -14.59
N GLN A 59 4.48 -4.73 -15.57
CA GLN A 59 3.12 -5.26 -15.60
C GLN A 59 2.82 -6.16 -14.40
N GLU A 60 3.77 -7.03 -14.01
CA GLU A 60 3.65 -7.89 -12.83
C GLU A 60 3.47 -7.07 -11.55
N THR A 61 4.22 -5.96 -11.42
CA THR A 61 4.08 -5.02 -10.29
C THR A 61 2.71 -4.34 -10.28
N GLN A 62 2.22 -3.90 -11.44
CA GLN A 62 0.89 -3.31 -11.58
C GLN A 62 -0.23 -4.31 -11.23
N ASN A 63 -0.03 -5.59 -11.52
CA ASN A 63 -1.00 -6.64 -11.23
C ASN A 63 -1.13 -6.96 -9.73
N VAL A 64 -0.25 -6.45 -8.87
CA VAL A 64 -0.33 -6.62 -7.41
C VAL A 64 -1.38 -5.71 -6.77
N PHE A 65 -1.65 -4.54 -7.36
CA PHE A 65 -2.52 -3.51 -6.76
C PHE A 65 -3.93 -3.99 -6.43
N PRO A 66 -4.65 -4.75 -7.28
CA PRO A 66 -6.00 -5.22 -6.94
C PRO A 66 -6.03 -6.04 -5.64
N ALA A 67 -5.05 -6.93 -5.45
CA ALA A 67 -4.99 -7.77 -4.25
C ALA A 67 -4.61 -6.96 -3.00
N VAL A 68 -3.69 -5.99 -3.12
CA VAL A 68 -3.31 -5.12 -2.00
C VAL A 68 -4.45 -4.19 -1.59
N ARG A 69 -5.15 -3.59 -2.57
CA ARG A 69 -6.30 -2.71 -2.33
C ARG A 69 -7.46 -3.45 -1.66
N ALA A 70 -7.78 -4.66 -2.11
CA ALA A 70 -8.77 -5.50 -1.43
C ALA A 70 -8.41 -5.80 0.03
N ARG A 71 -7.12 -6.02 0.33
CA ARG A 71 -6.65 -6.19 1.72
C ARG A 71 -6.74 -4.89 2.52
N ILE A 72 -6.49 -3.73 1.90
CA ILE A 72 -6.66 -2.43 2.53
C ILE A 72 -8.13 -2.20 2.89
N GLU A 73 -9.07 -2.48 1.99
CA GLU A 73 -10.52 -2.37 2.24
C GLU A 73 -10.94 -3.23 3.44
N GLN A 74 -10.55 -4.51 3.44
CA GLN A 74 -10.84 -5.42 4.57
C GLN A 74 -10.22 -4.94 5.89
N ALA A 75 -9.01 -4.37 5.84
CA ALA A 75 -8.34 -3.84 7.03
C ALA A 75 -9.00 -2.55 7.53
N ILE A 76 -9.53 -1.71 6.63
CA ILE A 76 -10.32 -0.53 6.97
C ILE A 76 -11.60 -0.95 7.70
N GLU A 77 -12.39 -1.87 7.13
CA GLU A 77 -13.62 -2.38 7.77
C GLU A 77 -13.36 -2.90 9.18
N LYS A 78 -12.27 -3.67 9.35
CA LYS A 78 -11.87 -4.16 10.66
C LYS A 78 -11.48 -3.03 11.62
N LEU A 79 -10.74 -2.03 11.14
CA LEU A 79 -10.31 -0.90 11.96
C LEU A 79 -11.50 -0.01 12.37
N GLU A 80 -12.49 0.15 11.51
CA GLU A 80 -13.72 0.87 11.82
C GLU A 80 -14.48 0.21 12.99
N GLY A 81 -14.65 -1.12 12.94
CA GLY A 81 -15.30 -1.86 14.03
C GLY A 81 -14.54 -1.76 15.36
N GLU A 82 -13.22 -1.97 15.36
CA GLU A 82 -12.42 -1.87 16.60
C GLU A 82 -12.37 -0.43 17.15
N LEU A 83 -12.50 0.58 16.28
CA LEU A 83 -12.56 1.99 16.67
C LEU A 83 -13.90 2.33 17.34
N GLU A 84 -15.01 1.78 16.85
CA GLU A 84 -16.33 1.92 17.47
C GLU A 84 -16.34 1.29 18.86
N ASP A 85 -15.92 0.02 18.98
CA ASP A 85 -15.79 -0.70 20.26
C ASP A 85 -14.93 0.08 21.28
N SER A 86 -13.83 0.66 20.80
CA SER A 86 -12.91 1.43 21.65
C SER A 86 -13.50 2.76 22.11
N LYS A 87 -14.34 3.42 21.31
CA LYS A 87 -15.02 4.66 21.69
C LYS A 87 -16.10 4.39 22.74
N GLU A 88 -16.83 3.29 22.63
CA GLU A 88 -17.83 2.88 23.63
C GLU A 88 -17.21 2.55 25.00
N SER A 89 -15.99 2.01 25.00
CA SER A 89 -15.28 1.58 26.20
C SER A 89 -14.36 2.65 26.82
N GLU A 90 -14.51 3.93 26.44
CA GLU A 90 -13.61 5.03 26.84
C GLU A 90 -12.12 4.74 26.59
N GLY A 91 -11.82 4.15 25.42
CA GLY A 91 -10.48 3.75 25.01
C GLY A 91 -9.47 4.90 24.94
N ASN A 92 -8.19 4.54 24.86
CA ASN A 92 -7.10 5.51 24.88
C ASN A 92 -7.19 6.52 23.72
N ALA A 93 -7.29 7.82 24.04
CA ALA A 93 -7.46 8.89 23.06
C ALA A 93 -6.32 8.97 22.01
N GLU A 94 -5.09 8.60 22.38
CA GLU A 94 -3.97 8.58 21.45
C GLU A 94 -4.09 7.41 20.45
N GLU A 95 -4.56 6.24 20.90
CA GLU A 95 -4.83 5.10 20.01
C GLU A 95 -6.00 5.39 19.07
N ILE A 96 -7.07 6.01 19.57
CA ILE A 96 -8.23 6.46 18.78
C ILE A 96 -7.77 7.42 17.68
N LYS A 97 -6.97 8.44 18.01
CA LYS A 97 -6.46 9.39 17.02
C LYS A 97 -5.60 8.71 15.94
N LYS A 98 -4.71 7.79 16.33
CA LYS A 98 -3.87 7.04 15.37
C LYS A 98 -4.72 6.15 14.46
N ALA A 99 -5.79 5.56 14.99
CA ALA A 99 -6.73 4.78 14.20
C ALA A 99 -7.47 5.65 13.18
N GLU A 100 -7.93 6.83 13.57
CA GLU A 100 -8.58 7.80 12.67
C GLU A 100 -7.64 8.27 11.55
N ASP A 101 -6.38 8.59 11.88
CA ASP A 101 -5.37 8.96 10.89
C ASP A 101 -5.09 7.81 9.91
N ALA A 102 -4.99 6.57 10.41
CA ALA A 102 -4.79 5.39 9.58
C ALA A 102 -5.99 5.09 8.66
N LEU A 103 -7.23 5.26 9.16
CA LEU A 103 -8.45 5.14 8.37
C LEU A 103 -8.49 6.17 7.25
N ALA A 104 -8.19 7.43 7.55
CA ALA A 104 -8.16 8.50 6.56
C ALA A 104 -7.13 8.19 5.46
N ALA A 105 -5.93 7.72 5.83
CA ALA A 105 -4.90 7.32 4.88
C ALA A 105 -5.33 6.11 4.02
N GLY A 106 -5.91 5.08 4.64
CA GLY A 106 -6.42 3.90 3.92
C GLY A 106 -7.52 4.26 2.92
N LYS A 107 -8.53 5.01 3.35
CA LYS A 107 -9.64 5.46 2.50
C LYS A 107 -9.17 6.33 1.34
N LYS A 108 -8.16 7.18 1.58
CA LYS A 108 -7.54 7.97 0.52
C LYS A 108 -6.93 7.08 -0.57
N VAL A 109 -6.18 6.04 -0.20
CA VAL A 109 -5.59 5.09 -1.16
C VAL A 109 -6.68 4.39 -2.01
N ILE A 110 -7.78 3.98 -1.38
CA ILE A 110 -8.91 3.35 -2.10
C ILE A 110 -9.64 4.35 -3.01
N ALA A 111 -9.81 5.60 -2.58
CA ALA A 111 -10.47 6.62 -3.39
C ALA A 111 -9.62 7.03 -4.61
N GLU A 112 -8.30 7.10 -4.48
CA GLU A 112 -7.38 7.38 -5.60
C GLU A 112 -7.29 6.22 -6.60
N ALA A 113 -7.81 5.04 -6.24
CA ALA A 113 -7.82 3.85 -7.07
C ALA A 113 -9.10 3.66 -7.92
N ALA A 114 -10.17 4.39 -7.61
CA ALA A 114 -11.48 4.33 -8.26
C ALA A 114 -11.59 5.28 -9.46
#